data_AF-A0A7S1AFA3-F1
#
_entry.id   AF-A0A7S1AFA3-F1
#
_cell.length_a   1.000
_cell.length_b   1.000
_cell.length_c   1.000
_cell.angle_alpha   90.00
_cell.angle_beta   90.00
_cell.angle_gamma   90.00
#
_symmetry.space_group_name_H-M   'P 1'
#
loop_
_entity.id
_entity.type
_entity.pdbx_description
1 polymer ?
#
loop_
_entity_poly.entity_id
_entity_poly.type
_entity_poly.pdbx_seq_one_letter_code
_entity_poly.pdbx_strand_id
1 'polypeptide(L)'
;MEALTPEGVAEWLWSVKACIAEAEIEKLRLAVLERQIDGREFAEYVDACRLTDLGTTLSARDMVRVRKSWRADSNHPSPRFEGGGEQSGVPAPAPESPSAALDVHVPDQKERKEVVLSCPTADMTPEDVAVWLSSVVGCVAEGELQKMQAVVLASRMDGRQFSELVDACRLGELQSVTLSVRDASRIRKAWRSDCSAAQGPPPCDEQQRTLCEESECRDRSIGHVSVSPFDDDAVVEEGVEPVESLWSLFSRLDVDCDGRVSLDELKNVPWLSGFEELRITQRSWDALDPDRRGYVTFAVFASWAGPRLGLPLGVGHLFAEEAARGSGADEESACGIIGCPCTAFVEARRPRKCDDLDVELCDCGHKKHAHTDKHEEGEVPYPAYWKCVGIFGFSDVYSLDDEALLLFQKLVNETHLRIWTRDRRRHQGKEGQKVPKRYEVVRVQRNENSEVWRQYAIRRAFALSETTRNPVDVHETVSTASWMSHGGAVADRLAPGCNEWYLFHGTNEKSAQSICRHGFRLSLAGGSTGTLYGCGAYLSEAITKADEYAKPNENHEYAVLLCRALGGRVLRTESVEPDTEELVKSCLEGPYDCVLGDRQKCRGTYREFVFFDSERLYPEYLVMYKRRY
;
A
#
# COMPACT_ATOMS: atom_id res chain seq x y z
N MET A 1 -36.11 2.24 12.05
CA MET A 1 -36.20 2.34 10.57
C MET A 1 -37.14 1.30 9.97
N GLU A 2 -37.03 0.01 10.31
CA GLU A 2 -37.90 -1.04 9.74
C GLU A 2 -39.41 -0.91 10.04
N ALA A 3 -39.79 -0.08 11.01
CA ALA A 3 -41.18 0.20 11.37
C ALA A 3 -41.75 1.47 10.69
N LEU A 4 -41.02 2.10 9.76
CA LEU A 4 -41.49 3.29 9.04
C LEU A 4 -42.58 2.91 8.04
N THR A 5 -43.61 3.76 7.93
CA THR A 5 -44.57 3.69 6.82
C THR A 5 -43.91 4.15 5.51
N PRO A 6 -44.51 3.90 4.34
CA PRO A 6 -43.98 4.43 3.07
C PRO A 6 -43.74 5.94 3.09
N GLU A 7 -44.60 6.72 3.74
CA GLU A 7 -44.41 8.16 3.96
C GLU A 7 -43.20 8.45 4.87
N GLY A 8 -43.00 7.64 5.90
CA GLY A 8 -41.83 7.73 6.78
C GLY A 8 -40.52 7.43 6.06
N VAL A 9 -40.51 6.48 5.12
CA VAL A 9 -39.34 6.18 4.26
C VAL A 9 -39.10 7.32 3.27
N ALA A 10 -40.16 7.83 2.64
CA ALA A 10 -40.13 8.98 1.74
C ALA A 10 -39.57 10.24 2.39
N GLU A 11 -39.96 10.54 3.64
CA GLU A 11 -39.42 11.67 4.40
C GLU A 11 -37.97 11.43 4.83
N TRP A 12 -37.63 10.19 5.24
CA TRP A 12 -36.25 9.86 5.59
C TRP A 12 -35.28 10.05 4.42
N LEU A 13 -35.70 9.79 3.17
CA LEU A 13 -34.85 9.96 1.98
C LEU A 13 -34.32 11.40 1.81
N TRP A 14 -34.98 12.41 2.38
CA TRP A 14 -34.46 13.78 2.39
C TRP A 14 -33.25 13.96 3.33
N SER A 15 -33.08 13.10 4.33
CA SER A 15 -31.92 13.13 5.23
C SER A 15 -30.60 12.81 4.52
N VAL A 16 -30.65 12.12 3.37
CA VAL A 16 -29.46 11.72 2.60
C VAL A 16 -29.10 12.68 1.46
N LYS A 17 -29.73 13.87 1.38
CA LYS A 17 -29.47 14.88 0.33
C LYS A 17 -28.04 15.45 0.30
N ALA A 18 -27.30 15.31 1.39
CA ALA A 18 -25.87 15.65 1.43
C ALA A 18 -24.98 14.62 0.71
N CYS A 19 -25.52 13.43 0.41
CA CYS A 19 -24.76 12.28 -0.07
C CYS A 19 -25.15 11.81 -1.48
N ILE A 20 -26.37 12.13 -1.93
CA ILE A 20 -26.92 11.75 -3.24
C ILE A 20 -27.65 12.93 -3.88
N ALA A 21 -27.71 12.98 -5.21
CA ALA A 21 -28.34 14.07 -5.95
C ALA A 21 -29.86 14.15 -5.67
N GLU A 22 -30.39 15.35 -5.49
CA GLU A 22 -31.82 15.57 -5.16
C GLU A 22 -32.77 14.96 -6.21
N ALA A 23 -32.38 14.95 -7.49
CA ALA A 23 -33.15 14.31 -8.55
C ALA A 23 -33.30 12.78 -8.35
N GLU A 24 -32.30 12.11 -7.78
CA GLU A 24 -32.35 10.67 -7.50
C GLU A 24 -33.10 10.38 -6.19
N ILE A 25 -33.06 11.30 -5.23
CA ILE A 25 -33.88 11.25 -4.01
C ILE A 25 -35.37 11.31 -4.37
N GLU A 26 -35.74 12.25 -5.24
CA GLU A 26 -37.14 12.41 -5.63
C GLU A 26 -37.65 11.18 -6.41
N LYS A 27 -36.82 10.57 -7.26
CA LYS A 27 -37.15 9.29 -7.93
C LYS A 27 -37.38 8.16 -6.93
N LEU A 28 -36.48 7.99 -5.95
CA LEU A 28 -36.66 6.98 -4.89
C LEU A 28 -37.93 7.25 -4.09
N ARG A 29 -38.19 8.51 -3.74
CA ARG A 29 -39.35 8.94 -2.97
C ARG A 29 -40.66 8.62 -3.69
N LEU A 30 -40.74 8.97 -4.97
CA LEU A 30 -41.91 8.65 -5.81
C LEU A 30 -42.10 7.14 -5.94
N ALA A 31 -41.02 6.38 -6.18
CA ALA A 31 -41.09 4.92 -6.29
C ALA A 31 -41.52 4.24 -4.98
N VAL A 32 -41.04 4.73 -3.83
CA VAL A 32 -41.43 4.25 -2.50
C VAL A 32 -42.92 4.51 -2.23
N LEU A 33 -43.41 5.71 -2.55
CA LEU A 33 -44.82 6.07 -2.35
C LEU A 33 -45.76 5.33 -3.33
N GLU A 34 -45.37 5.22 -4.61
CA GLU A 34 -46.17 4.56 -5.64
C GLU A 34 -46.28 3.05 -5.39
N ARG A 35 -45.17 2.41 -5.00
CA ARG A 35 -45.12 0.97 -4.73
C ARG A 35 -45.46 0.61 -3.28
N GLN A 36 -45.79 1.60 -2.44
CA GLN A 36 -46.14 1.42 -1.02
C GLN A 36 -45.06 0.67 -0.22
N ILE A 37 -43.78 0.98 -0.47
CA ILE A 37 -42.63 0.30 0.14
C ILE A 37 -42.44 0.80 1.58
N ASP A 38 -42.67 -0.08 2.55
CA ASP A 38 -42.46 0.24 3.97
C ASP A 38 -40.98 0.13 4.38
N GLY A 39 -40.66 0.48 5.63
CA GLY A 39 -39.28 0.47 6.13
C GLY A 39 -38.63 -0.91 6.11
N ARG A 40 -39.38 -2.01 6.19
CA ARG A 40 -38.81 -3.36 6.13
C ARG A 40 -38.45 -3.71 4.69
N GLU A 41 -39.38 -3.48 3.77
CA GLU A 41 -39.16 -3.75 2.35
C GLU A 41 -38.04 -2.84 1.78
N PHE A 42 -38.01 -1.57 2.19
CA PHE A 42 -36.93 -0.66 1.81
C PHE A 42 -35.56 -1.13 2.34
N ALA A 43 -35.50 -1.70 3.56
CA ALA A 43 -34.27 -2.28 4.09
C ALA A 43 -33.76 -3.45 3.23
N GLU A 44 -34.65 -4.25 2.63
CA GLU A 44 -34.27 -5.32 1.70
C GLU A 44 -33.65 -4.76 0.42
N TYR A 45 -34.23 -3.70 -0.18
CA TYR A 45 -33.63 -3.03 -1.34
C TYR A 45 -32.26 -2.42 -1.00
N VAL A 46 -32.12 -1.83 0.19
CA VAL A 46 -30.87 -1.24 0.66
C VAL A 46 -29.79 -2.31 0.91
N ASP A 47 -30.15 -3.41 1.56
CA ASP A 47 -29.18 -4.44 1.95
C ASP A 47 -28.77 -5.36 0.80
N ALA A 48 -29.68 -5.59 -0.16
CA ALA A 48 -29.38 -6.25 -1.41
C ALA A 48 -28.69 -5.33 -2.44
N CYS A 49 -28.49 -4.03 -2.13
CA CYS A 49 -27.96 -3.02 -3.05
C CYS A 49 -28.76 -2.93 -4.37
N ARG A 50 -30.09 -2.97 -4.28
CA ARG A 50 -31.05 -2.99 -5.40
C ARG A 50 -31.88 -1.71 -5.52
N LEU A 51 -31.38 -0.57 -5.04
CA LEU A 51 -32.11 0.71 -5.12
C LEU A 51 -32.31 1.20 -6.58
N THR A 52 -31.51 0.69 -7.52
CA THR A 52 -31.70 0.90 -8.97
C THR A 52 -33.00 0.27 -9.49
N ASP A 53 -33.49 -0.79 -8.84
CA ASP A 53 -34.75 -1.47 -9.21
C ASP A 53 -35.99 -0.59 -8.93
N LEU A 54 -35.80 0.50 -8.18
CA LEU A 54 -36.77 1.56 -7.94
C LEU A 54 -36.70 2.68 -9.00
N GLY A 55 -36.02 2.44 -10.13
CA GLY A 55 -35.99 3.37 -11.27
C GLY A 55 -34.94 4.48 -11.16
N THR A 56 -33.92 4.29 -10.33
CA THR A 56 -32.81 5.24 -10.14
C THR A 56 -31.56 4.85 -10.90
N THR A 57 -30.70 5.84 -11.15
CA THR A 57 -29.38 5.66 -11.78
C THR A 57 -28.25 5.86 -10.75
N LEU A 58 -28.52 5.53 -9.49
CA LEU A 58 -27.54 5.66 -8.41
C LEU A 58 -26.29 4.85 -8.69
N SER A 59 -25.12 5.49 -8.53
CA SER A 59 -23.85 4.79 -8.61
C SER A 59 -23.67 3.80 -7.46
N ALA A 60 -22.79 2.80 -7.61
CA ALA A 60 -22.47 1.88 -6.52
C ALA A 60 -21.99 2.60 -5.24
N ARG A 61 -21.31 3.75 -5.39
CA ARG A 61 -20.88 4.61 -4.29
C ARG A 61 -22.07 5.26 -3.57
N ASP A 62 -23.09 5.68 -4.30
CA ASP A 62 -24.27 6.34 -3.75
C ASP A 62 -25.20 5.35 -3.04
N MET A 63 -25.36 4.14 -3.58
CA MET A 63 -26.08 3.06 -2.90
C MET A 63 -25.44 2.69 -1.57
N VAL A 64 -24.10 2.62 -1.51
CA VAL A 64 -23.36 2.37 -0.26
C VAL A 64 -23.56 3.51 0.76
N ARG A 65 -23.69 4.76 0.29
CA ARG A 65 -23.98 5.91 1.17
C ARG A 65 -25.39 5.84 1.76
N VAL A 66 -26.40 5.59 0.92
CA VAL A 66 -27.79 5.40 1.37
C VAL A 66 -27.87 4.24 2.38
N ARG A 67 -27.17 3.13 2.11
CA ARG A 67 -27.10 1.98 3.03
C ARG A 67 -26.45 2.30 4.36
N LYS A 68 -25.35 3.05 4.37
CA LYS A 68 -24.68 3.46 5.61
C LYS A 68 -25.56 4.39 6.44
N SER A 69 -26.24 5.34 5.81
CA SER A 69 -27.18 6.24 6.50
C SER A 69 -28.38 5.46 7.06
N TRP A 70 -28.98 4.57 6.26
CA TRP A 70 -30.11 3.75 6.71
C TRP A 70 -29.76 2.89 7.92
N ARG A 71 -28.58 2.27 7.93
CA ARG A 71 -28.10 1.43 9.04
C ARG A 71 -27.68 2.24 10.27
N ALA A 72 -27.13 3.43 10.08
CA ALA A 72 -26.81 4.34 11.19
C ALA A 72 -28.08 4.75 11.94
N ASP A 73 -29.14 5.09 11.20
CA ASP A 73 -30.42 5.50 11.78
C ASP A 73 -31.27 4.30 12.25
N SER A 74 -30.99 3.08 11.76
CA SER A 74 -31.60 1.84 12.24
C SER A 74 -31.12 1.44 13.64
N ASN A 75 -29.87 1.78 13.98
CA ASN A 75 -29.25 1.43 15.26
C ASN A 75 -29.47 2.47 16.38
N HIS A 76 -30.17 3.57 16.07
CA HIS A 76 -30.58 4.57 17.05
C HIS A 76 -32.10 4.81 16.95
N PRO A 77 -32.93 4.35 17.90
CA PRO A 77 -34.31 4.80 17.97
C PRO A 77 -34.31 6.26 18.47
N SER A 78 -34.44 7.21 17.55
CA SER A 78 -34.61 8.62 17.92
C SER A 78 -36.06 8.90 18.36
N PRO A 79 -36.24 9.89 19.26
CA PRO A 79 -37.46 10.08 20.03
C PRO A 79 -38.59 10.72 19.21
N ARG A 80 -39.81 10.53 19.72
CA ARG A 80 -41.07 11.08 19.22
C ARG A 80 -40.97 12.55 18.80
N PHE A 81 -41.49 12.85 17.61
CA PHE A 81 -41.82 14.19 17.13
C PHE A 81 -42.96 14.79 17.98
N GLU A 82 -42.72 15.95 18.60
CA GLU A 82 -43.75 16.95 18.85
C GLU A 82 -43.67 18.02 17.75
N GLY A 83 -44.84 18.50 17.33
CA GLY A 83 -45.03 19.13 16.03
C GLY A 83 -44.97 20.65 15.98
N GLY A 84 -45.20 21.13 14.75
CA GLY A 84 -45.84 22.41 14.44
C GLY A 84 -44.88 23.56 14.09
N GLY A 85 -45.14 24.19 12.95
CA GLY A 85 -44.77 25.59 12.72
C GLY A 85 -44.34 25.92 11.30
N GLU A 86 -45.31 26.30 10.47
CA GLU A 86 -45.16 26.98 9.18
C GLU A 86 -44.20 28.18 9.24
N GLN A 87 -43.45 28.46 8.16
CA GLN A 87 -43.66 29.66 7.32
C GLN A 87 -42.70 29.78 6.12
N SER A 88 -43.29 30.33 5.07
CA SER A 88 -42.87 30.67 3.71
C SER A 88 -41.70 31.67 3.56
N GLY A 89 -41.04 31.65 2.39
CA GLY A 89 -40.54 32.88 1.74
C GLY A 89 -39.19 32.80 1.01
N VAL A 90 -39.23 32.72 -0.33
CA VAL A 90 -38.19 33.15 -1.30
C VAL A 90 -38.57 34.61 -1.69
N PRO A 91 -37.73 35.53 -2.27
CA PRO A 91 -36.57 35.29 -3.14
C PRO A 91 -35.36 36.25 -3.05
N ALA A 92 -34.35 35.95 -3.88
CA ALA A 92 -33.15 36.72 -4.25
C ALA A 92 -33.47 38.12 -4.84
N PRO A 93 -32.49 39.03 -5.10
CA PRO A 93 -31.56 38.88 -6.23
C PRO A 93 -30.13 39.49 -6.06
N ALA A 94 -29.21 39.08 -6.94
CA ALA A 94 -28.02 39.84 -7.39
C ALA A 94 -28.43 40.63 -8.68
N PRO A 95 -27.65 41.56 -9.30
CA PRO A 95 -26.18 41.64 -9.36
C PRO A 95 -25.60 43.07 -9.34
N GLU A 96 -24.27 43.21 -9.41
CA GLU A 96 -23.56 44.09 -10.36
C GLU A 96 -22.05 44.13 -10.08
N SER A 97 -21.27 44.09 -11.15
CA SER A 97 -19.83 44.37 -11.23
C SER A 97 -19.63 45.63 -12.07
N PRO A 98 -18.52 46.36 -11.88
CA PRO A 98 -17.71 46.65 -13.06
C PRO A 98 -16.19 46.67 -12.83
N SER A 99 -15.49 46.06 -13.79
CA SER A 99 -14.30 46.56 -14.51
C SER A 99 -13.45 47.67 -13.89
N ALA A 100 -12.16 47.40 -13.70
CA ALA A 100 -11.10 48.40 -13.89
C ALA A 100 -9.80 47.71 -14.36
N ALA A 101 -9.38 48.06 -15.58
CA ALA A 101 -8.05 47.81 -16.12
C ALA A 101 -7.06 48.85 -15.57
N LEU A 102 -5.82 48.44 -15.30
CA LEU A 102 -4.67 49.33 -15.16
C LEU A 102 -3.45 48.67 -15.81
N ASP A 103 -2.95 49.35 -16.84
CA ASP A 103 -1.64 49.16 -17.46
C ASP A 103 -0.51 49.49 -16.48
N VAL A 104 0.67 48.90 -16.70
CA VAL A 104 1.91 49.59 -17.09
C VAL A 104 3.16 48.80 -16.68
N HIS A 105 4.08 48.67 -17.65
CA HIS A 105 5.55 48.52 -17.58
C HIS A 105 6.21 47.15 -17.73
N VAL A 106 6.83 46.99 -18.91
CA VAL A 106 7.97 46.14 -19.27
C VAL A 106 9.20 47.06 -19.37
N PRO A 107 10.30 46.79 -18.65
CA PRO A 107 11.52 46.21 -19.26
C PRO A 107 12.14 45.14 -18.33
N ASP A 108 12.92 44.15 -18.75
CA ASP A 108 14.09 44.21 -19.62
C ASP A 108 14.42 42.76 -20.06
N GLN A 109 14.74 42.57 -21.35
CA GLN A 109 15.06 41.25 -21.92
C GLN A 109 16.49 40.86 -21.54
N LYS A 110 16.63 39.90 -20.64
CA LYS A 110 17.84 39.06 -20.58
C LYS A 110 17.64 37.87 -21.51
N GLU A 111 18.43 37.85 -22.57
CA GLU A 111 18.54 36.79 -23.57
C GLU A 111 18.50 35.39 -22.92
N ARG A 112 17.36 34.72 -23.07
CA ARG A 112 17.23 33.29 -22.83
C ARG A 112 17.57 32.63 -24.16
N LYS A 113 18.71 31.92 -24.22
CA LYS A 113 19.02 31.03 -25.35
C LYS A 113 17.82 30.10 -25.56
N GLU A 114 17.10 30.30 -26.66
CA GLU A 114 16.17 29.31 -27.19
C GLU A 114 16.98 28.09 -27.61
N VAL A 115 16.87 27.01 -26.84
CA VAL A 115 17.09 25.68 -27.39
C VAL A 115 15.75 25.29 -28.01
N VAL A 116 15.63 25.49 -29.33
CA VAL A 116 14.53 24.96 -30.11
C VAL A 116 14.71 23.44 -30.15
N LEU A 117 14.03 22.73 -29.24
CA LEU A 117 13.84 21.28 -29.35
C LEU A 117 12.69 21.05 -30.33
N SER A 118 12.98 20.46 -31.48
CA SER A 118 11.96 20.11 -32.48
C SER A 118 11.04 19.00 -31.95
N CYS A 119 9.76 19.35 -31.75
CA CYS A 119 8.71 18.39 -31.41
C CYS A 119 8.28 17.62 -32.69
N PRO A 120 8.19 16.27 -32.70
CA PRO A 120 7.82 15.48 -33.88
C PRO A 120 6.42 15.77 -34.43
N THR A 121 5.53 16.32 -33.60
CA THR A 121 4.21 16.78 -34.02
C THR A 121 4.24 18.12 -34.73
N ALA A 122 5.37 18.83 -34.77
CA ALA A 122 5.49 20.12 -35.47
C ALA A 122 5.48 20.00 -37.00
N ASP A 123 5.72 18.80 -37.55
CA ASP A 123 5.74 18.51 -38.99
C ASP A 123 4.45 17.82 -39.48
N MET A 124 3.48 17.59 -38.58
CA MET A 124 2.19 16.99 -38.93
C MET A 124 1.39 17.91 -39.84
N THR A 125 0.95 17.36 -40.97
CA THR A 125 0.01 18.05 -41.86
C THR A 125 -1.37 18.17 -41.19
N PRO A 126 -2.24 19.08 -41.65
CA PRO A 126 -3.61 19.17 -41.13
C PRO A 126 -4.36 17.83 -41.19
N GLU A 127 -4.06 17.01 -42.19
CA GLU A 127 -4.58 15.66 -42.34
C GLU A 127 -4.07 14.71 -41.25
N ASP A 128 -2.78 14.78 -40.89
CA ASP A 128 -2.20 13.98 -39.80
C ASP A 128 -2.78 14.35 -38.44
N VAL A 129 -3.03 15.64 -38.19
CA VAL A 129 -3.68 16.11 -36.96
C VAL A 129 -5.12 15.60 -36.88
N ALA A 130 -5.85 15.56 -38.00
CA ALA A 130 -7.19 14.99 -38.05
C ALA A 130 -7.22 13.47 -37.83
N VAL A 131 -6.23 12.74 -38.37
CA VAL A 131 -6.03 11.31 -38.11
C VAL A 131 -5.71 11.05 -36.64
N TRP A 132 -4.85 11.87 -36.04
CA TRP A 132 -4.55 11.78 -34.61
C TRP A 132 -5.77 12.07 -33.72
N LEU A 133 -6.61 13.05 -34.07
CA LEU A 133 -7.87 13.27 -33.36
C LEU A 133 -8.81 12.03 -33.44
N SER A 134 -8.63 11.17 -34.44
CA SER A 134 -9.34 9.90 -34.57
C SER A 134 -8.74 8.76 -33.74
N SER A 135 -7.49 8.88 -33.26
CA SER A 135 -6.84 7.86 -32.41
C SER A 135 -7.13 8.06 -30.92
N VAL A 136 -7.55 9.26 -30.51
CA VAL A 136 -7.89 9.60 -29.11
C VAL A 136 -9.38 9.37 -28.76
N VAL A 137 -10.04 8.46 -29.48
CA VAL A 137 -11.45 8.10 -29.24
C VAL A 137 -11.60 7.51 -27.83
N GLY A 138 -12.48 8.11 -27.04
CA GLY A 138 -12.66 7.80 -25.62
C GLY A 138 -12.20 8.93 -24.67
N CYS A 139 -11.44 9.92 -25.16
CA CYS A 139 -11.11 11.11 -24.38
C CYS A 139 -12.27 12.10 -24.29
N VAL A 140 -13.02 12.25 -25.39
CA VAL A 140 -14.13 13.20 -25.58
C VAL A 140 -15.23 12.53 -26.44
N ALA A 141 -16.47 13.07 -26.41
CA ALA A 141 -17.56 12.62 -27.26
C ALA A 141 -17.20 12.68 -28.75
N GLU A 142 -17.50 11.61 -29.48
CA GLU A 142 -17.13 11.41 -30.90
C GLU A 142 -17.60 12.56 -31.80
N GLY A 143 -18.78 13.11 -31.54
CA GLY A 143 -19.31 14.26 -32.28
C GLY A 143 -18.52 15.57 -32.09
N GLU A 144 -17.82 15.75 -30.98
CA GLU A 144 -16.95 16.92 -30.76
C GLU A 144 -15.57 16.72 -31.40
N LEU A 145 -15.06 15.48 -31.41
CA LEU A 145 -13.83 15.14 -32.13
C LEU A 145 -13.99 15.33 -33.64
N GLN A 146 -15.14 14.94 -34.22
CA GLN A 146 -15.46 15.18 -35.63
C GLN A 146 -15.54 16.67 -35.98
N LYS A 147 -16.08 17.50 -35.09
CA LYS A 147 -16.08 18.97 -35.27
C LYS A 147 -14.67 19.55 -35.20
N MET A 148 -13.84 19.09 -34.26
CA MET A 148 -12.43 19.49 -34.18
C MET A 148 -11.68 19.11 -35.46
N GLN A 149 -11.88 17.91 -36.00
CA GLN A 149 -11.30 17.48 -37.27
C GLN A 149 -11.73 18.38 -38.42
N ALA A 150 -13.02 18.71 -38.52
CA ALA A 150 -13.53 19.61 -39.55
C ALA A 150 -12.90 21.00 -39.46
N VAL A 151 -12.71 21.53 -38.25
CA VAL A 151 -12.05 22.83 -38.03
C VAL A 151 -10.56 22.78 -38.38
N VAL A 152 -9.86 21.73 -37.94
CA VAL A 152 -8.42 21.53 -38.24
C VAL A 152 -8.20 21.47 -39.76
N LEU A 153 -9.02 20.71 -40.49
CA LEU A 153 -8.92 20.59 -41.95
C LEU A 153 -9.34 21.88 -42.66
N ALA A 154 -10.43 22.52 -42.25
CA ALA A 154 -10.93 23.74 -42.89
C ALA A 154 -9.99 24.94 -42.68
N SER A 155 -9.38 25.05 -41.51
CA SER A 155 -8.40 26.10 -41.19
C SER A 155 -6.97 25.75 -41.63
N ARG A 156 -6.75 24.56 -42.21
CA ARG A 156 -5.43 24.02 -42.57
C ARG A 156 -4.43 24.10 -41.41
N MET A 157 -4.90 23.73 -40.22
CA MET A 157 -4.13 23.83 -38.98
C MET A 157 -3.10 22.72 -38.91
N ASP A 158 -1.83 23.07 -39.02
CA ASP A 158 -0.72 22.12 -38.90
C ASP A 158 -0.45 21.77 -37.42
N GLY A 159 0.37 20.75 -37.19
CA GLY A 159 0.64 20.28 -35.84
C GLY A 159 1.39 21.29 -34.96
N ARG A 160 2.11 22.26 -35.54
CA ARG A 160 2.71 23.37 -34.79
C ARG A 160 1.63 24.31 -34.26
N GLN A 161 0.70 24.73 -35.13
CA GLN A 161 -0.43 25.58 -34.77
C GLN A 161 -1.37 24.89 -33.77
N PHE A 162 -1.58 23.59 -33.93
CA PHE A 162 -2.38 22.81 -32.98
C PHE A 162 -1.69 22.67 -31.62
N SER A 163 -0.37 22.45 -31.59
CA SER A 163 0.42 22.42 -30.34
C SER A 163 0.38 23.76 -29.61
N GLU A 164 0.41 24.89 -30.33
CA GLU A 164 0.26 26.22 -29.73
C GLU A 164 -1.11 26.39 -29.05
N LEU A 165 -2.19 25.84 -29.62
CA LEU A 165 -3.52 25.86 -28.97
C LEU A 165 -3.58 24.93 -27.75
N VAL A 166 -2.95 23.75 -27.82
CA VAL A 166 -2.81 22.81 -26.71
C VAL A 166 -2.07 23.45 -25.53
N ASP A 167 -0.93 24.08 -25.81
CA ASP A 167 -0.06 24.67 -24.80
C ASP A 167 -0.58 25.98 -24.24
N ALA A 168 -1.21 26.82 -25.06
CA ALA A 168 -1.92 28.01 -24.62
C ALA A 168 -3.26 27.69 -23.92
N CYS A 169 -3.66 26.41 -23.87
CA CYS A 169 -4.91 25.95 -23.26
C CYS A 169 -6.18 26.50 -23.95
N ARG A 170 -6.10 26.80 -25.25
CA ARG A 170 -7.14 27.46 -26.06
C ARG A 170 -7.92 26.52 -26.98
N LEU A 171 -7.86 25.21 -26.76
CA LEU A 171 -8.65 24.23 -27.53
C LEU A 171 -10.17 24.50 -27.51
N GLY A 172 -10.67 25.14 -26.45
CA GLY A 172 -12.08 25.56 -26.34
C GLY A 172 -12.45 26.79 -27.19
N GLU A 173 -11.47 27.44 -27.83
CA GLU A 173 -11.70 28.59 -28.72
C GLU A 173 -11.88 28.16 -30.18
N LEU A 174 -11.77 26.85 -30.48
CA LEU A 174 -12.06 26.30 -31.80
C LEU A 174 -13.54 26.51 -32.14
N GLN A 175 -13.80 27.18 -33.26
CA GLN A 175 -15.16 27.51 -33.69
C GLN A 175 -16.03 26.25 -33.78
N SER A 176 -17.27 26.35 -33.27
CA SER A 176 -18.27 25.29 -33.32
C SER A 176 -17.99 24.04 -32.47
N VAL A 177 -16.91 24.01 -31.67
CA VAL A 177 -16.61 22.93 -30.71
C VAL A 177 -17.03 23.36 -29.29
N THR A 178 -17.66 22.47 -28.53
CA THR A 178 -18.03 22.70 -27.12
C THR A 178 -17.31 21.69 -26.22
N LEU A 179 -16.11 22.03 -25.76
CA LEU A 179 -15.31 21.17 -24.88
C LEU A 179 -15.52 21.53 -23.40
N SER A 180 -15.75 20.52 -22.55
CA SER A 180 -15.63 20.72 -21.11
C SER A 180 -14.16 20.90 -20.71
N VAL A 181 -13.90 21.53 -19.55
CA VAL A 181 -12.54 21.69 -19.01
C VAL A 181 -11.83 20.34 -18.85
N ARG A 182 -12.58 19.27 -18.53
CA ARG A 182 -12.04 17.91 -18.40
C ARG A 182 -11.65 17.30 -19.75
N ASP A 183 -12.46 17.52 -20.78
CA ASP A 183 -12.24 17.00 -22.13
C ASP A 183 -11.05 17.67 -22.80
N ALA A 184 -10.95 19.00 -22.70
CA ALA A 184 -9.77 19.75 -23.13
C ALA A 184 -8.51 19.28 -22.39
N SER A 185 -8.61 18.94 -21.10
CA SER A 185 -7.45 18.42 -20.35
C SER A 185 -7.02 17.01 -20.77
N ARG A 186 -7.95 16.15 -21.18
CA ARG A 186 -7.64 14.81 -21.69
C ARG A 186 -6.95 14.87 -23.04
N ILE A 187 -7.43 15.73 -23.96
CA ILE A 187 -6.80 15.95 -25.26
C ILE A 187 -5.36 16.48 -25.09
N ARG A 188 -5.15 17.46 -24.20
CA ARG A 188 -3.79 17.99 -23.93
C ARG A 188 -2.85 16.92 -23.36
N LYS A 189 -3.34 16.04 -22.48
CA LYS A 189 -2.53 14.96 -21.89
C LYS A 189 -2.15 13.92 -22.94
N ALA A 190 -3.09 13.54 -23.82
CA ALA A 190 -2.83 12.63 -24.93
C ALA A 190 -1.82 13.22 -25.92
N TRP A 191 -2.01 14.49 -26.35
CA TRP A 191 -1.10 15.16 -27.29
C TRP A 191 0.33 15.23 -26.75
N ARG A 192 0.49 15.60 -25.47
CA ARG A 192 1.82 15.66 -24.84
C ARG A 192 2.47 14.29 -24.63
N SER A 193 1.67 13.26 -24.34
CA SER A 193 2.15 11.88 -24.22
C SER A 193 2.75 11.39 -25.54
N ASP A 194 2.08 11.68 -26.66
CA ASP A 194 2.54 11.25 -27.98
C ASP A 194 3.72 12.10 -28.48
N CYS A 195 3.78 13.39 -28.13
CA CYS A 195 4.97 14.23 -28.35
C CYS A 195 6.21 13.70 -27.61
N SER A 196 6.02 13.09 -26.43
CA SER A 196 7.10 12.48 -25.64
C SER A 196 7.44 11.05 -26.10
N ALA A 197 6.50 10.31 -26.68
CA ALA A 197 6.71 8.94 -27.19
C ALA A 197 7.55 8.89 -28.48
N ALA A 198 7.48 9.92 -29.32
CA ALA A 198 8.23 9.99 -30.59
C ALA A 198 9.72 10.40 -30.44
N GLN A 199 10.23 10.58 -29.22
CA GLN A 199 11.67 10.75 -28.93
C GLN A 199 12.35 9.45 -28.46
N GLY A 200 11.69 8.30 -28.57
CA GLY A 200 12.29 6.96 -28.36
C GLY A 200 13.12 6.48 -29.56
N PRO A 201 14.01 5.48 -29.38
CA PRO A 201 14.85 4.95 -30.46
C PRO A 201 14.00 4.27 -31.56
N PRO A 202 14.52 4.10 -32.79
CA PRO A 202 13.71 3.69 -33.94
C PRO A 202 13.19 2.26 -33.78
N PRO A 203 12.11 1.87 -34.48
CA PRO A 203 11.60 0.50 -34.43
C PRO A 203 12.60 -0.45 -35.07
N CYS A 204 12.89 -1.54 -34.36
CA CYS A 204 13.78 -2.59 -34.82
C CYS A 204 13.12 -3.35 -35.97
N ASP A 205 13.61 -3.17 -37.19
CA ASP A 205 13.54 -4.21 -38.22
C ASP A 205 14.21 -5.47 -37.65
N GLU A 206 13.63 -6.65 -37.93
CA GLU A 206 14.16 -7.96 -37.56
C GLU A 206 15.68 -8.04 -37.82
N GLN A 207 16.49 -7.87 -36.78
CA GLN A 207 17.93 -8.13 -36.83
C GLN A 207 18.30 -9.13 -35.74
N GLN A 208 18.95 -10.20 -36.18
CA GLN A 208 19.47 -11.28 -35.36
C GLN A 208 20.41 -10.73 -34.27
N ARG A 209 20.25 -11.25 -33.05
CA ARG A 209 21.04 -10.89 -31.85
C ARG A 209 22.53 -11.18 -32.08
N THR A 210 23.40 -10.26 -31.66
CA THR A 210 24.87 -10.44 -31.65
C THR A 210 25.35 -10.67 -30.21
N LEU A 211 26.17 -11.72 -30.01
CA LEU A 211 26.73 -12.11 -28.72
C LEU A 211 27.90 -11.19 -28.33
N CYS A 212 27.95 -10.77 -27.07
CA CYS A 212 29.03 -9.94 -26.52
C CYS A 212 29.96 -10.79 -25.65
N GLU A 213 31.26 -10.77 -25.93
CA GLU A 213 32.27 -11.62 -25.27
C GLU A 213 32.95 -10.95 -24.05
N GLU A 214 32.47 -9.78 -23.60
CA GLU A 214 33.05 -9.07 -22.46
C GLU A 214 32.36 -9.45 -21.13
N SER A 215 33.15 -10.00 -20.18
CA SER A 215 32.67 -10.58 -18.92
C SER A 215 32.06 -9.58 -17.91
N GLU A 216 32.01 -8.28 -18.21
CA GLU A 216 31.50 -7.23 -17.31
C GLU A 216 30.59 -6.20 -18.02
N CYS A 217 29.96 -6.58 -19.14
CA CYS A 217 29.07 -5.67 -19.87
C CYS A 217 27.84 -5.26 -19.02
N ARG A 218 27.51 -3.95 -19.01
CA ARG A 218 26.38 -3.37 -18.27
C ARG A 218 25.18 -2.99 -19.14
N ASP A 219 25.23 -3.29 -20.44
CA ASP A 219 24.14 -3.05 -21.38
C ASP A 219 23.06 -4.13 -21.21
N ARG A 220 21.80 -3.72 -21.01
CA ARG A 220 20.64 -4.62 -20.91
C ARG A 220 19.49 -4.20 -21.83
N SER A 221 19.82 -3.56 -22.94
CA SER A 221 18.87 -3.30 -24.01
C SER A 221 18.32 -4.61 -24.61
N ILE A 222 17.12 -4.52 -25.21
CA ILE A 222 16.32 -5.66 -25.71
C ILE A 222 17.06 -6.57 -26.73
N GLY A 223 18.19 -6.14 -27.29
CA GLY A 223 19.03 -6.92 -28.20
C GLY A 223 20.27 -7.57 -27.58
N HIS A 224 20.57 -7.36 -26.30
CA HIS A 224 21.83 -7.76 -25.67
C HIS A 224 21.69 -9.01 -24.77
N VAL A 225 22.53 -10.03 -25.00
CA VAL A 225 22.62 -11.23 -24.15
C VAL A 225 24.06 -11.36 -23.66
N SER A 226 24.28 -11.16 -22.37
CA SER A 226 25.57 -11.46 -21.72
C SER A 226 25.58 -12.92 -21.27
N VAL A 227 26.50 -13.73 -21.78
CA VAL A 227 26.71 -15.12 -21.32
C VAL A 227 27.82 -15.10 -20.27
N SER A 228 27.58 -15.73 -19.11
CA SER A 228 28.61 -15.93 -18.10
C SER A 228 29.64 -16.93 -18.63
N PRO A 229 30.96 -16.72 -18.46
CA PRO A 229 32.00 -17.65 -18.92
C PRO A 229 32.00 -19.04 -18.24
N PHE A 230 31.00 -19.34 -17.40
CA PHE A 230 30.87 -20.60 -16.65
C PHE A 230 29.66 -21.44 -17.10
N ASP A 231 28.88 -20.98 -18.08
CA ASP A 231 27.73 -21.71 -18.61
C ASP A 231 28.12 -22.52 -19.85
N ASP A 232 28.85 -23.62 -19.65
CA ASP A 232 29.34 -24.49 -20.74
C ASP A 232 28.27 -25.47 -21.31
N ASP A 233 27.01 -25.43 -20.85
CA ASP A 233 25.99 -26.43 -21.25
C ASP A 233 24.62 -25.86 -21.70
N ALA A 234 24.50 -24.58 -22.04
CA ALA A 234 23.23 -24.04 -22.55
C ALA A 234 23.09 -24.19 -24.08
N VAL A 235 22.78 -25.40 -24.54
CA VAL A 235 22.15 -25.59 -25.86
C VAL A 235 20.76 -24.99 -25.79
N VAL A 236 20.56 -23.90 -26.54
CA VAL A 236 19.29 -23.18 -26.66
C VAL A 236 18.28 -24.03 -27.45
N GLU A 237 17.33 -24.65 -26.74
CA GLU A 237 16.01 -24.96 -27.31
C GLU A 237 15.04 -23.83 -26.93
N GLU A 238 14.17 -23.45 -27.86
CA GLU A 238 13.04 -22.54 -27.62
C GLU A 238 12.11 -23.13 -26.55
N GLY A 239 12.39 -22.84 -25.29
CA GLY A 239 11.57 -23.23 -24.15
C GLY A 239 11.55 -22.10 -23.14
N VAL A 240 10.36 -21.54 -22.88
CA VAL A 240 10.15 -20.68 -21.70
C VAL A 240 10.58 -21.48 -20.47
N GLU A 241 11.60 -21.02 -19.75
CA GLU A 241 12.04 -21.71 -18.53
C GLU A 241 10.84 -21.95 -17.60
N PRO A 242 10.68 -23.18 -17.06
CA PRO A 242 9.57 -23.49 -16.17
C PRO A 242 9.57 -22.54 -14.97
N VAL A 243 8.39 -22.04 -14.61
CA VAL A 243 8.21 -21.23 -13.41
C VAL A 243 8.18 -22.19 -12.22
N GLU A 244 9.23 -22.16 -11.42
CA GLU A 244 9.42 -23.10 -10.30
C GLU A 244 8.73 -22.63 -9.01
N SER A 245 8.39 -21.33 -8.92
CA SER A 245 7.77 -20.75 -7.73
C SER A 245 6.95 -19.48 -8.00
N LEU A 246 6.11 -19.09 -7.05
CA LEU A 246 5.39 -17.81 -7.09
C LEU A 246 6.34 -16.63 -7.07
N TRP A 247 7.50 -16.74 -6.41
CA TRP A 247 8.53 -15.70 -6.42
C TRP A 247 9.14 -15.57 -7.81
N SER A 248 9.55 -16.68 -8.44
CA SER A 248 10.07 -16.61 -9.82
C SER A 248 9.01 -16.09 -10.80
N LEU A 249 7.74 -16.38 -10.54
CA LEU A 249 6.63 -15.82 -11.31
C LEU A 249 6.48 -14.31 -11.07
N PHE A 250 6.47 -13.89 -9.81
CA PHE A 250 6.32 -12.50 -9.42
C PHE A 250 7.47 -11.66 -9.96
N SER A 251 8.72 -12.11 -9.84
CA SER A 251 9.89 -11.40 -10.39
C SER A 251 9.89 -11.33 -11.91
N ARG A 252 9.18 -12.23 -12.61
CA ARG A 252 8.99 -12.12 -14.08
C ARG A 252 7.90 -11.10 -14.44
N LEU A 253 6.97 -10.83 -13.53
CA LEU A 253 5.88 -9.86 -13.71
C LEU A 253 6.28 -8.45 -13.24
N ASP A 254 7.11 -8.36 -12.20
CA ASP A 254 7.72 -7.15 -11.65
C ASP A 254 8.89 -6.72 -12.55
N VAL A 255 8.57 -6.13 -13.71
CA VAL A 255 9.55 -5.85 -14.77
C VAL A 255 10.52 -4.74 -14.35
N ASP A 256 10.06 -3.81 -13.51
CA ASP A 256 10.87 -2.71 -13.00
C ASP A 256 11.59 -3.02 -11.67
N CYS A 257 11.33 -4.19 -11.07
CA CYS A 257 11.93 -4.69 -9.84
C CYS A 257 11.68 -3.79 -8.63
N ASP A 258 10.54 -3.10 -8.58
CA ASP A 258 10.16 -2.23 -7.48
C ASP A 258 9.52 -3.00 -6.29
N GLY A 259 9.37 -4.32 -6.45
CA GLY A 259 8.76 -5.22 -5.47
C GLY A 259 7.24 -5.23 -5.54
N ARG A 260 6.65 -4.71 -6.62
CA ARG A 260 5.21 -4.58 -6.84
C ARG A 260 4.87 -5.08 -8.24
N VAL A 261 3.61 -5.45 -8.43
CA VAL A 261 3.06 -5.85 -9.73
C VAL A 261 1.78 -5.07 -9.96
N SER A 262 1.77 -4.26 -11.00
CA SER A 262 0.61 -3.50 -11.47
C SER A 262 -0.44 -4.38 -12.16
N LEU A 263 -1.63 -3.83 -12.39
CA LEU A 263 -2.67 -4.52 -13.15
C LEU A 263 -2.23 -4.83 -14.59
N ASP A 264 -1.46 -3.92 -15.19
CA ASP A 264 -1.04 -4.07 -16.58
C ASP A 264 0.05 -5.15 -16.71
N GLU A 265 0.99 -5.20 -15.76
CA GLU A 265 1.95 -6.31 -15.64
C GLU A 265 1.25 -7.65 -15.40
N LEU A 266 0.25 -7.67 -14.52
CA LEU A 266 -0.51 -8.90 -14.22
C LEU A 266 -1.44 -9.33 -15.38
N LYS A 267 -1.84 -8.40 -16.24
CA LYS A 267 -2.56 -8.71 -17.49
C LYS A 267 -1.63 -9.22 -18.59
N ASN A 268 -0.33 -8.98 -18.49
CA ASN A 268 0.69 -9.50 -19.40
C ASN A 268 1.14 -10.95 -19.07
N VAL A 269 0.49 -11.61 -18.10
CA VAL A 269 0.64 -13.06 -17.86
C VAL A 269 0.44 -13.97 -19.09
N PRO A 270 -0.34 -13.64 -20.16
CA PRO A 270 -0.47 -14.47 -21.36
C PRO A 270 0.83 -14.80 -22.09
N TRP A 271 1.91 -14.04 -21.86
CA TRP A 271 3.24 -14.32 -22.40
C TRP A 271 3.96 -15.48 -21.68
N LEU A 272 3.42 -15.95 -20.55
CA LEU A 272 3.89 -17.11 -19.79
C LEU A 272 3.01 -18.32 -20.12
N SER A 273 3.37 -19.06 -21.16
CA SER A 273 2.68 -20.29 -21.57
C SER A 273 2.50 -21.23 -20.37
N GLY A 274 1.26 -21.70 -20.12
CA GLY A 274 0.93 -22.61 -19.01
C GLY A 274 0.27 -21.97 -17.78
N PHE A 275 0.14 -20.64 -17.71
CA PHE A 275 -0.47 -19.91 -16.58
C PHE A 275 -1.85 -19.31 -16.87
N GLU A 276 -2.63 -19.99 -17.72
CA GLU A 276 -3.94 -19.51 -18.21
C GLU A 276 -4.97 -19.29 -17.08
N GLU A 277 -4.81 -19.98 -15.95
CA GLU A 277 -5.64 -19.86 -14.73
C GLU A 277 -5.44 -18.54 -13.97
N LEU A 278 -4.39 -17.77 -14.28
CA LEU A 278 -4.10 -16.46 -13.69
C LEU A 278 -4.72 -15.28 -14.46
N ARG A 279 -5.58 -15.54 -15.45
CA ARG A 279 -6.29 -14.44 -16.13
C ARG A 279 -7.08 -13.61 -15.13
N ILE A 280 -6.52 -12.45 -14.79
CA ILE A 280 -7.10 -11.59 -13.78
C ILE A 280 -8.24 -10.77 -14.38
N THR A 281 -9.42 -10.90 -13.77
CA THR A 281 -10.57 -10.04 -14.10
C THR A 281 -10.46 -8.72 -13.34
N GLN A 282 -11.06 -7.64 -13.86
CA GLN A 282 -11.13 -6.36 -13.14
C GLN A 282 -11.72 -6.53 -11.73
N ARG A 283 -12.74 -7.39 -11.59
CA ARG A 283 -13.34 -7.73 -10.30
C ARG A 283 -12.38 -8.41 -9.33
N SER A 284 -11.50 -9.27 -9.82
CA SER A 284 -10.48 -9.94 -8.99
C SER A 284 -9.38 -8.96 -8.60
N TRP A 285 -8.98 -8.09 -9.52
CA TRP A 285 -8.04 -6.99 -9.23
C TRP A 285 -8.58 -6.05 -8.15
N ASP A 286 -9.82 -5.60 -8.27
CA ASP A 286 -10.45 -4.72 -7.28
C ASP A 286 -10.53 -5.38 -5.88
N ALA A 287 -10.48 -6.71 -5.81
CA ALA A 287 -10.42 -7.46 -4.56
C ALA A 287 -8.99 -7.60 -4.00
N LEU A 288 -7.96 -7.64 -4.86
CA LEU A 288 -6.54 -7.65 -4.47
C LEU A 288 -6.03 -6.27 -4.09
N ASP A 289 -6.58 -5.23 -4.71
CA ASP A 289 -6.25 -3.84 -4.45
C ASP A 289 -7.48 -3.05 -3.96
N PRO A 290 -8.04 -3.40 -2.79
CA PRO A 290 -9.23 -2.75 -2.26
C PRO A 290 -9.01 -1.25 -1.94
N ASP A 291 -7.76 -0.86 -1.70
CA ASP A 291 -7.36 0.52 -1.41
C ASP A 291 -7.03 1.33 -2.68
N ARG A 292 -7.07 0.72 -3.88
CA ARG A 292 -6.76 1.34 -5.18
C ARG A 292 -5.36 1.93 -5.25
N ARG A 293 -4.36 1.21 -4.75
CA ARG A 293 -2.93 1.53 -4.86
C ARG A 293 -2.42 1.47 -6.31
N GLY A 294 -3.06 0.67 -7.17
CA GLY A 294 -2.64 0.43 -8.55
C GLY A 294 -1.62 -0.70 -8.70
N TYR A 295 -1.24 -1.36 -7.60
CA TYR A 295 -0.30 -2.48 -7.58
C TYR A 295 -0.59 -3.46 -6.44
N VAL A 296 -0.07 -4.68 -6.56
CA VAL A 296 -0.04 -5.71 -5.51
C VAL A 296 1.41 -6.08 -5.18
N THR A 297 1.69 -6.33 -3.91
CA THR A 297 3.00 -6.80 -3.44
C THR A 297 3.11 -8.32 -3.60
N PHE A 298 4.31 -8.87 -3.44
CA PHE A 298 4.52 -10.32 -3.53
C PHE A 298 3.61 -11.11 -2.58
N ALA A 299 3.40 -10.62 -1.35
CA ALA A 299 2.54 -11.31 -0.38
C ALA A 299 1.07 -11.35 -0.84
N VAL A 300 0.54 -10.24 -1.35
CA VAL A 300 -0.84 -10.16 -1.88
C VAL A 300 -0.98 -11.01 -3.13
N PHE A 301 0.02 -10.94 -4.04
CA PHE A 301 0.10 -11.77 -5.22
C PHE A 301 0.13 -13.25 -4.86
N ALA A 302 0.97 -13.66 -3.91
CA ALA A 302 1.10 -15.06 -3.49
C ALA A 302 -0.15 -15.60 -2.81
N SER A 303 -0.83 -14.80 -1.97
CA SER A 303 -2.13 -15.17 -1.38
C SER A 303 -3.22 -15.38 -2.45
N TRP A 304 -3.08 -14.75 -3.62
CA TRP A 304 -4.00 -14.92 -4.75
C TRP A 304 -3.58 -16.02 -5.72
N ALA A 305 -2.35 -16.01 -6.20
CA ALA A 305 -1.82 -16.95 -7.18
C ALA A 305 -1.53 -18.31 -6.58
N GLY A 306 -1.10 -18.38 -5.31
CA GLY A 306 -0.73 -19.63 -4.65
C GLY A 306 -1.83 -20.69 -4.63
N PRO A 307 -3.06 -20.39 -4.14
CA PRO A 307 -4.17 -21.35 -4.17
C PRO A 307 -4.60 -21.79 -5.57
N ARG A 308 -4.23 -21.04 -6.62
CA ARG A 308 -4.59 -21.32 -8.02
C ARG A 308 -3.54 -22.18 -8.70
N LEU A 309 -2.26 -21.89 -8.44
CA LEU A 309 -1.14 -22.52 -9.14
C LEU A 309 -0.53 -23.70 -8.41
N GLY A 310 -0.74 -23.80 -7.09
CA GLY A 310 -0.09 -24.83 -6.28
C GLY A 310 1.45 -24.75 -6.28
N LEU A 311 2.01 -23.62 -6.73
CA LEU A 311 3.44 -23.37 -6.73
C LEU A 311 3.92 -22.99 -5.32
N PRO A 312 5.15 -23.38 -4.94
CA PRO A 312 5.78 -22.86 -3.72
C PRO A 312 5.96 -21.34 -3.83
N LEU A 313 5.91 -20.58 -2.72
CA LEU A 313 6.29 -19.16 -2.67
C LEU A 313 7.66 -18.92 -3.31
N GLY A 314 8.64 -19.83 -3.24
CA GLY A 314 9.99 -19.66 -3.78
C GLY A 314 10.91 -18.78 -2.94
N VAL A 315 10.48 -18.40 -1.73
CA VAL A 315 11.23 -17.52 -0.82
C VAL A 315 11.97 -18.29 0.26
N GLY A 316 11.89 -19.62 0.29
CA GLY A 316 12.54 -20.45 1.33
C GLY A 316 14.06 -20.22 1.45
N HIS A 317 14.75 -19.90 0.34
CA HIS A 317 16.16 -19.53 0.34
C HIS A 317 16.44 -18.21 1.08
N LEU A 318 15.48 -17.30 1.13
CA LEU A 318 15.58 -16.03 1.86
C LEU A 318 15.45 -16.20 3.38
N PHE A 319 14.93 -17.35 3.85
CA PHE A 319 14.73 -17.67 5.27
C PHE A 319 15.69 -18.75 5.81
N ALA A 320 16.67 -19.18 4.99
CA ALA A 320 17.57 -20.28 5.32
C ALA A 320 18.39 -20.05 6.60
N GLU A 321 18.77 -18.79 6.91
CA GLU A 321 19.49 -18.46 8.15
C GLU A 321 18.63 -18.55 9.41
N GLU A 322 17.31 -18.34 9.30
CA GLU A 322 16.40 -18.37 10.44
C GLU A 322 16.03 -19.80 10.83
N ALA A 323 15.86 -20.67 9.84
CA ALA A 323 15.72 -22.11 10.03
C ALA A 323 16.96 -22.73 10.71
N ALA A 324 18.16 -22.21 10.41
CA ALA A 324 19.42 -22.65 11.01
C ALA A 324 19.61 -22.18 12.48
N ARG A 325 18.96 -21.09 12.90
CA ARG A 325 19.06 -20.55 14.27
C ARG A 325 18.05 -21.16 15.25
N GLY A 326 17.00 -21.82 14.74
CA GLY A 326 15.93 -22.43 15.53
C GLY A 326 16.09 -23.94 15.81
N SER A 327 17.01 -24.64 15.13
CA SER A 327 17.19 -26.10 15.28
C SER A 327 18.18 -26.43 16.38
N GLY A 328 17.69 -26.40 17.62
CA GLY A 328 18.32 -27.10 18.74
C GLY A 328 17.47 -28.29 19.16
N ALA A 329 17.54 -29.42 18.44
CA ALA A 329 17.35 -30.78 18.97
C ALA A 329 17.30 -31.83 17.83
N ASP A 330 18.21 -32.80 17.97
CA ASP A 330 18.12 -34.24 17.72
C ASP A 330 17.88 -34.84 16.32
N GLU A 331 18.69 -35.88 16.11
CA GLU A 331 18.86 -36.73 14.92
C GLU A 331 17.56 -37.44 14.53
N GLU A 332 17.23 -37.41 13.22
CA GLU A 332 16.50 -38.43 12.42
C GLU A 332 15.59 -37.77 11.36
N SER A 333 16.16 -37.02 10.40
CA SER A 333 15.38 -36.48 9.27
C SER A 333 15.82 -37.06 7.92
N ALA A 334 14.84 -37.34 7.05
CA ALA A 334 15.03 -37.90 5.72
C ALA A 334 15.78 -36.93 4.78
N CYS A 335 16.34 -37.47 3.69
CA CYS A 335 17.08 -36.67 2.73
C CYS A 335 16.12 -35.78 1.90
N GLY A 336 16.28 -34.47 1.98
CA GLY A 336 15.49 -33.48 1.23
C GLY A 336 15.84 -33.35 -0.26
N ILE A 337 16.58 -34.32 -0.82
CA ILE A 337 16.82 -34.45 -2.27
C ILE A 337 15.71 -35.32 -2.87
N ILE A 338 14.94 -34.73 -3.78
CA ILE A 338 13.80 -35.37 -4.44
C ILE A 338 14.28 -36.67 -5.13
N GLY A 339 13.64 -37.80 -4.82
CA GLY A 339 14.00 -39.11 -5.35
C GLY A 339 15.12 -39.85 -4.61
N CYS A 340 15.70 -39.27 -3.55
CA CYS A 340 16.67 -39.95 -2.70
C CYS A 340 15.98 -40.90 -1.72
N PRO A 341 16.36 -42.20 -1.65
CA PRO A 341 15.70 -43.18 -0.79
C PRO A 341 16.10 -43.09 0.70
N CYS A 342 16.97 -42.14 1.08
CA CYS A 342 17.50 -42.05 2.43
C CYS A 342 16.49 -41.46 3.41
N THR A 343 16.17 -42.23 4.46
CA THR A 343 15.23 -41.85 5.52
C THR A 343 15.91 -41.18 6.72
N ALA A 344 17.24 -41.16 6.77
CA ALA A 344 18.03 -40.51 7.82
C ALA A 344 19.43 -40.14 7.29
N PHE A 345 20.13 -39.23 7.98
CA PHE A 345 21.57 -39.03 7.76
C PHE A 345 22.35 -40.24 8.27
N VAL A 346 23.13 -40.87 7.39
CA VAL A 346 24.04 -41.96 7.73
C VAL A 346 25.42 -41.57 7.24
N GLU A 347 26.34 -41.23 8.15
CA GLU A 347 27.67 -40.77 7.77
C GLU A 347 28.38 -41.80 6.89
N ALA A 348 28.88 -41.35 5.73
CA ALA A 348 29.45 -42.23 4.73
C ALA A 348 30.67 -42.97 5.26
N ARG A 349 30.64 -44.31 5.26
CA ARG A 349 31.71 -45.15 5.86
C ARG A 349 33.08 -45.03 5.18
N ARG A 350 33.22 -44.29 4.08
CA ARG A 350 34.50 -44.05 3.39
C ARG A 350 34.59 -42.63 2.85
N PRO A 351 35.66 -41.89 3.15
CA PRO A 351 35.91 -40.60 2.54
C PRO A 351 36.08 -40.79 1.02
N ARG A 352 35.16 -40.21 0.22
CA ARG A 352 35.43 -40.02 -1.20
C ARG A 352 36.49 -38.92 -1.26
N LYS A 353 37.67 -39.23 -1.82
CA LYS A 353 38.72 -38.25 -2.05
C LYS A 353 38.18 -37.12 -2.92
N CYS A 354 37.75 -36.02 -2.32
CA CYS A 354 37.95 -34.70 -2.89
C CYS A 354 38.78 -33.91 -1.88
N ASP A 355 39.82 -33.27 -2.38
CA ASP A 355 40.86 -32.66 -1.59
C ASP A 355 40.32 -31.56 -0.64
N ASP A 356 40.86 -31.54 0.58
CA ASP A 356 40.98 -30.40 1.51
C ASP A 356 39.74 -29.70 2.10
N LEU A 357 38.55 -30.29 2.12
CA LEU A 357 37.42 -29.77 2.92
C LEU A 357 36.75 -30.88 3.74
N ASP A 358 36.78 -30.78 5.07
CA ASP A 358 36.04 -31.64 6.03
C ASP A 358 34.52 -31.44 5.82
N VAL A 359 33.95 -32.14 4.84
CA VAL A 359 32.52 -32.10 4.53
C VAL A 359 31.89 -33.42 4.96
N GLU A 360 31.02 -33.36 5.97
CA GLU A 360 30.22 -34.50 6.41
C GLU A 360 29.19 -34.89 5.33
N LEU A 361 29.39 -36.06 4.71
CA LEU A 361 28.52 -36.62 3.67
C LEU A 361 27.77 -37.84 4.19
N CYS A 362 26.53 -37.98 3.76
CA CYS A 362 25.70 -39.16 3.97
C CYS A 362 26.09 -40.28 2.99
N ASP A 363 25.73 -41.54 3.27
CA ASP A 363 25.90 -42.70 2.38
C ASP A 363 25.29 -42.48 0.98
N CYS A 364 24.23 -41.65 0.85
CA CYS A 364 23.70 -41.23 -0.46
C CYS A 364 24.61 -40.27 -1.24
N GLY A 365 25.65 -39.72 -0.62
CA GLY A 365 26.56 -38.74 -1.21
C GLY A 365 26.14 -37.28 -1.00
N HIS A 366 25.04 -37.01 -0.30
CA HIS A 366 24.59 -35.65 0.00
C HIS A 366 25.15 -35.13 1.33
N LYS A 367 25.36 -33.82 1.41
CA LYS A 367 25.87 -33.14 2.61
C LYS A 367 24.88 -33.24 3.76
N LYS A 368 25.35 -33.20 5.01
CA LYS A 368 24.50 -33.28 6.21
C LYS A 368 23.31 -32.31 6.23
N HIS A 369 23.44 -31.10 5.66
CA HIS A 369 22.33 -30.15 5.55
C HIS A 369 21.20 -30.60 4.61
N ALA A 370 21.43 -31.60 3.75
CA ALA A 370 20.36 -32.22 2.98
C ALA A 370 19.47 -33.12 3.86
N HIS A 371 19.83 -33.33 5.13
CA HIS A 371 19.14 -34.17 6.10
C HIS A 371 18.73 -33.39 7.37
N THR A 372 18.79 -32.06 7.35
CA THR A 372 18.19 -31.24 8.40
C THR A 372 16.72 -31.05 8.06
N ASP A 373 15.83 -31.35 9.00
CA ASP A 373 14.38 -31.21 8.87
C ASP A 373 14.01 -29.92 8.11
N LYS A 374 13.59 -30.08 6.85
CA LYS A 374 12.73 -29.10 6.24
C LYS A 374 11.38 -29.34 6.89
N HIS A 375 11.11 -28.61 7.98
CA HIS A 375 9.74 -28.43 8.42
C HIS A 375 8.91 -27.97 7.20
N GLU A 376 8.20 -28.91 6.56
CA GLU A 376 6.95 -28.60 5.88
C GLU A 376 6.05 -28.03 6.98
N GLU A 377 5.39 -26.87 6.87
CA GLU A 377 4.38 -26.55 5.86
C GLU A 377 4.16 -25.01 5.73
N GLY A 378 5.21 -24.19 5.87
CA GLY A 378 5.13 -22.75 5.63
C GLY A 378 6.46 -22.18 5.17
N GLU A 379 6.52 -21.68 3.94
CA GLU A 379 7.74 -21.07 3.39
C GLU A 379 8.20 -19.80 4.11
N VAL A 380 7.35 -19.27 5.00
CA VAL A 380 7.67 -18.18 5.92
C VAL A 380 7.54 -18.74 7.34
N PRO A 381 8.66 -18.87 8.09
CA PRO A 381 8.61 -19.42 9.44
C PRO A 381 7.85 -18.49 10.40
N TYR A 382 7.07 -19.07 11.32
CA TYR A 382 6.49 -18.33 12.44
C TYR A 382 7.50 -18.21 13.59
N PRO A 383 7.42 -17.16 14.44
CA PRO A 383 8.26 -17.07 15.62
C PRO A 383 8.04 -18.26 16.56
N ALA A 384 9.13 -18.84 17.07
CA ALA A 384 9.10 -20.09 17.84
C ALA A 384 8.23 -20.05 19.11
N TYR A 385 7.95 -18.86 19.65
CA TYR A 385 7.12 -18.68 20.84
C TYR A 385 5.62 -18.58 20.53
N TRP A 386 5.20 -18.64 19.26
CA TRP A 386 3.79 -18.66 18.88
C TRP A 386 3.12 -19.97 19.32
N LYS A 387 1.83 -19.88 19.66
CA LYS A 387 1.02 -21.04 20.01
C LYS A 387 0.39 -21.67 18.77
N CYS A 388 -0.01 -20.84 17.81
CA CYS A 388 -0.55 -21.29 16.54
C CYS A 388 0.57 -21.73 15.61
N VAL A 389 0.54 -23.02 15.24
CA VAL A 389 1.28 -23.59 14.12
C VAL A 389 0.25 -24.26 13.21
N GLY A 390 0.23 -23.90 11.93
CA GLY A 390 -0.75 -24.45 11.01
C GLY A 390 -0.71 -23.83 9.62
N ILE A 391 -1.27 -24.56 8.65
CA ILE A 391 -1.25 -24.25 7.21
C ILE A 391 -2.31 -23.20 6.82
N PHE A 392 -3.39 -23.09 7.60
CA PHE A 392 -4.50 -22.18 7.33
C PHE A 392 -4.29 -20.81 7.98
N GLY A 393 -4.87 -19.76 7.38
CA GLY A 393 -4.80 -18.42 7.93
C GLY A 393 -5.49 -18.31 9.31
N PHE A 394 -4.79 -17.75 10.29
CA PHE A 394 -5.29 -17.52 11.66
C PHE A 394 -5.03 -16.07 12.12
N SER A 395 -5.84 -15.61 13.07
CA SER A 395 -5.81 -14.24 13.59
C SER A 395 -6.29 -14.25 15.04
N ASP A 396 -5.43 -14.76 15.91
CA ASP A 396 -5.73 -14.98 17.32
C ASP A 396 -4.91 -14.05 18.22
N VAL A 397 -5.44 -13.78 19.40
CA VAL A 397 -4.81 -12.90 20.39
C VAL A 397 -4.73 -13.65 21.72
N TYR A 398 -3.50 -13.83 22.21
CA TYR A 398 -3.22 -14.60 23.42
C TYR A 398 -2.82 -13.68 24.58
N SER A 399 -3.57 -13.73 25.67
CA SER A 399 -3.14 -13.10 26.92
C SER A 399 -1.86 -13.74 27.42
N LEU A 400 -0.90 -12.91 27.80
CA LEU A 400 0.35 -13.34 28.41
C LEU A 400 0.20 -13.44 29.93
N ASP A 401 1.10 -14.20 30.55
CA ASP A 401 1.13 -14.44 32.00
C ASP A 401 1.77 -13.29 32.79
N ASP A 402 1.70 -13.39 34.12
CA ASP A 402 2.21 -12.38 35.02
C ASP A 402 3.72 -12.15 34.88
N GLU A 403 4.50 -13.17 34.49
CA GLU A 403 5.93 -13.03 34.24
C GLU A 403 6.19 -12.13 33.03
N ALA A 404 5.49 -12.37 31.93
CA ALA A 404 5.55 -11.49 30.77
C ALA A 404 5.12 -10.06 31.12
N LEU A 405 4.05 -9.87 31.91
CA LEU A 405 3.61 -8.55 32.37
C LEU A 405 4.74 -7.77 33.07
N LEU A 406 5.58 -8.43 33.87
CA LEU A 406 6.74 -7.80 34.50
C LEU A 406 7.77 -7.31 33.47
N LEU A 407 7.98 -8.05 32.38
CA LEU A 407 8.90 -7.64 31.31
C LEU A 407 8.41 -6.37 30.61
N PHE A 408 7.13 -6.34 30.25
CA PHE A 408 6.52 -5.14 29.65
C PHE A 408 6.50 -3.97 30.63
N GLN A 409 6.33 -4.21 31.93
CA GLN A 409 6.42 -3.16 32.94
C GLN A 409 7.82 -2.54 32.99
N LYS A 410 8.89 -3.32 32.86
CA LYS A 410 10.28 -2.81 32.76
C LYS A 410 10.47 -2.00 31.49
N LEU A 411 10.05 -2.52 30.34
CA LEU A 411 10.09 -1.83 29.05
C LEU A 411 9.41 -0.46 29.11
N VAL A 412 8.19 -0.41 29.64
CA VAL A 412 7.40 0.82 29.79
C VAL A 412 8.06 1.81 30.76
N ASN A 413 8.73 1.33 31.81
CA ASN A 413 9.44 2.19 32.75
C ASN A 413 10.68 2.83 32.12
N GLU A 414 11.46 2.08 31.34
CA GLU A 414 12.70 2.57 30.73
C GLU A 414 12.45 3.50 29.54
N THR A 415 11.34 3.31 28.84
CA THR A 415 10.94 4.15 27.71
C THR A 415 10.07 5.35 28.14
N HIS A 416 9.84 5.52 29.44
CA HIS A 416 9.13 6.67 30.00
C HIS A 416 10.04 7.89 30.03
N LEU A 417 9.58 8.96 29.38
CA LEU A 417 10.21 10.28 29.47
C LEU A 417 9.25 11.28 30.12
N ARG A 418 9.77 12.17 30.96
CA ARG A 418 9.00 13.26 31.60
C ARG A 418 8.95 14.51 30.73
N ILE A 419 8.57 14.35 29.46
CA ILE A 419 8.53 15.43 28.48
C ILE A 419 7.07 15.71 28.10
N TRP A 420 6.67 16.98 28.19
CA TRP A 420 5.34 17.42 27.77
C TRP A 420 5.40 18.01 26.36
N THR A 421 4.40 17.71 25.52
CA THR A 421 4.21 18.38 24.23
C THR A 421 2.80 18.93 24.08
N ARG A 422 2.63 19.83 23.11
CA ARG A 422 1.33 20.39 22.74
C ARG A 422 0.34 19.33 22.24
N ASP A 423 0.84 18.25 21.66
CA ASP A 423 0.01 17.16 21.13
C ASP A 423 -0.76 16.46 22.25
N ARG A 424 -0.14 16.28 23.42
CA ARG A 424 -0.82 15.70 24.59
C ARG A 424 -2.09 16.47 24.95
N ARG A 425 -2.03 17.80 25.03
CA ARG A 425 -3.22 18.64 25.31
C ARG A 425 -4.22 18.59 24.15
N ARG A 426 -3.75 18.59 22.90
CA ARG A 426 -4.60 18.52 21.70
C ARG A 426 -5.41 17.22 21.67
N HIS A 427 -4.78 16.10 21.97
CA HIS A 427 -5.40 14.77 21.89
C HIS A 427 -6.11 14.37 23.18
N GLN A 428 -5.68 14.82 24.35
CA GLN A 428 -6.27 14.38 25.64
C GLN A 428 -7.09 15.46 26.35
N GLY A 429 -7.23 16.65 25.77
CA GLY A 429 -7.98 17.75 26.40
C GLY A 429 -7.37 18.19 27.73
N LYS A 430 -8.22 18.41 28.75
CA LYS A 430 -7.79 18.85 30.10
C LYS A 430 -6.90 17.82 30.80
N GLU A 431 -7.14 16.52 30.57
CA GLU A 431 -6.33 15.45 31.14
C GLU A 431 -4.89 15.46 30.58
N GLY A 432 -4.69 15.98 29.37
CA GLY A 432 -3.39 16.14 28.74
C GLY A 432 -2.51 17.26 29.28
N GLN A 433 -2.94 17.94 30.35
CA GLN A 433 -2.18 19.03 30.96
C GLN A 433 -0.95 18.55 31.75
N LYS A 434 -0.95 17.27 32.18
CA LYS A 434 0.16 16.67 32.92
C LYS A 434 0.67 15.43 32.20
N VAL A 435 1.97 15.21 32.27
CA VAL A 435 2.59 13.94 31.88
C VAL A 435 2.44 12.98 33.08
N PRO A 436 1.93 11.75 32.89
CA PRO A 436 1.89 10.75 33.96
C PRO A 436 3.28 10.52 34.57
N LYS A 437 3.36 10.34 35.89
CA LYS A 437 4.62 10.04 36.60
C LYS A 437 5.16 8.67 36.25
N ARG A 438 4.25 7.72 35.98
CA ARG A 438 4.53 6.36 35.51
C ARG A 438 3.29 5.75 34.86
N TYR A 439 3.49 4.63 34.17
CA TYR A 439 2.45 3.80 33.59
C TYR A 439 2.49 2.42 34.26
N GLU A 440 1.31 1.91 34.62
CA GLU A 440 1.14 0.58 35.23
C GLU A 440 0.54 -0.36 34.20
N VAL A 441 1.31 -1.37 33.77
CA VAL A 441 0.85 -2.39 32.84
C VAL A 441 -0.20 -3.26 33.54
N VAL A 442 -1.36 -3.42 32.91
CA VAL A 442 -2.51 -4.16 33.46
C VAL A 442 -2.69 -5.50 32.78
N ARG A 443 -2.52 -5.55 31.46
CA ARG A 443 -2.58 -6.78 30.67
C ARG A 443 -1.79 -6.61 29.39
N VAL A 444 -1.24 -7.73 28.92
CA VAL A 444 -0.55 -7.79 27.64
C VAL A 444 -1.12 -8.95 26.85
N GLN A 445 -1.35 -8.72 25.58
CA GLN A 445 -1.79 -9.75 24.66
C GLN A 445 -0.86 -9.81 23.47
N ARG A 446 -0.41 -11.02 23.10
CA ARG A 446 0.33 -11.29 21.88
C ARG A 446 -0.63 -11.51 20.73
N ASN A 447 -0.40 -10.82 19.63
CA ASN A 447 -1.09 -11.02 18.37
C ASN A 447 -0.38 -12.12 17.58
N GLU A 448 -1.12 -13.13 17.18
CA GLU A 448 -0.68 -14.20 16.29
C GLU A 448 -1.57 -14.17 15.05
N ASN A 449 -1.18 -13.29 14.12
CA ASN A 449 -1.85 -13.12 12.84
C ASN A 449 -0.95 -13.59 11.71
N SER A 450 -1.29 -14.73 11.11
CA SER A 450 -0.47 -15.39 10.09
C SER A 450 -0.36 -14.59 8.80
N GLU A 451 -1.43 -13.89 8.41
CA GLU A 451 -1.46 -13.14 7.14
C GLU A 451 -0.62 -11.87 7.24
N VAL A 452 -0.80 -11.10 8.32
CA VAL A 452 0.00 -9.90 8.58
C VAL A 452 1.47 -10.26 8.82
N TRP A 453 1.73 -11.41 9.48
CA TRP A 453 3.09 -11.91 9.64
C TRP A 453 3.73 -12.32 8.32
N ARG A 454 3.01 -13.02 7.45
CA ARG A 454 3.53 -13.41 6.14
C ARG A 454 3.97 -12.19 5.33
N GLN A 455 3.13 -11.16 5.28
CA GLN A 455 3.46 -9.89 4.62
C GLN A 455 4.73 -9.26 5.21
N TYR A 456 4.79 -9.18 6.54
CA TYR A 456 5.93 -8.63 7.27
C TYR A 456 7.23 -9.40 7.06
N ALA A 457 7.21 -10.72 7.22
CA ALA A 457 8.39 -11.57 7.17
C ALA A 457 8.95 -11.67 5.75
N ILE A 458 8.09 -11.70 4.73
CA ILE A 458 8.51 -11.54 3.32
C ILE A 458 9.23 -10.21 3.12
N ARG A 459 8.64 -9.09 3.57
CA ARG A 459 9.27 -7.77 3.47
C ARG A 459 10.60 -7.70 4.21
N ARG A 460 10.68 -8.34 5.38
CA ARG A 460 11.91 -8.46 6.18
C ARG A 460 13.00 -9.19 5.43
N ALA A 461 12.66 -10.30 4.77
CA ALA A 461 13.60 -11.07 3.97
C ALA A 461 14.18 -10.25 2.80
N PHE A 462 13.35 -9.46 2.12
CA PHE A 462 13.83 -8.51 1.10
C PHE A 462 14.76 -7.46 1.69
N ALA A 463 14.37 -6.85 2.81
CA ALA A 463 15.21 -5.85 3.46
C ALA A 463 16.57 -6.43 3.87
N LEU A 464 16.63 -7.67 4.36
CA LEU A 464 17.89 -8.35 4.68
C LEU A 464 18.76 -8.59 3.45
N SER A 465 18.18 -9.11 2.36
CA SER A 465 18.90 -9.31 1.10
C SER A 465 19.44 -7.99 0.54
N GLU A 466 18.62 -6.93 0.55
CA GLU A 466 19.01 -5.62 0.07
C GLU A 466 20.12 -5.01 0.92
N THR A 467 19.98 -5.05 2.25
CA THR A 467 20.99 -4.50 3.18
C THR A 467 22.31 -5.27 3.20
N THR A 468 22.29 -6.56 2.84
CA THR A 468 23.51 -7.35 2.63
C THR A 468 24.29 -6.86 1.41
N ARG A 469 23.60 -6.49 0.33
CA ARG A 469 24.22 -5.96 -0.89
C ARG A 469 24.58 -4.48 -0.74
N ASN A 470 23.72 -3.72 -0.09
CA ASN A 470 23.80 -2.28 0.09
C ASN A 470 23.61 -1.94 1.58
N PRO A 471 24.69 -1.96 2.38
CA PRO A 471 24.63 -1.66 3.80
C PRO A 471 23.97 -0.30 4.08
N VAL A 472 23.17 -0.24 5.14
CA VAL A 472 22.44 0.96 5.56
C VAL A 472 22.98 1.48 6.89
N ASP A 473 22.79 2.76 7.16
CA ASP A 473 23.12 3.34 8.46
C ASP A 473 22.22 2.74 9.54
N VAL A 474 22.83 2.15 10.56
CA VAL A 474 22.10 1.53 11.68
C VAL A 474 21.71 2.59 12.70
N HIS A 475 20.44 2.61 13.09
CA HIS A 475 19.92 3.51 14.12
C HIS A 475 19.46 2.73 15.35
N GLU A 476 19.99 3.10 16.50
CA GLU A 476 19.55 2.54 17.78
C GLU A 476 18.24 3.16 18.27
N THR A 477 17.41 2.35 18.92
CA THR A 477 16.16 2.77 19.55
C THR A 477 16.07 2.25 20.98
N VAL A 478 15.63 3.12 21.89
CA VAL A 478 15.58 2.85 23.34
C VAL A 478 14.61 1.70 23.64
N SER A 479 13.46 1.67 22.98
CA SER A 479 12.48 0.59 23.11
C SER A 479 13.03 -0.76 22.66
N THR A 480 13.79 -0.81 21.58
CA THR A 480 14.43 -2.05 21.12
C THR A 480 15.50 -2.51 22.10
N ALA A 481 16.40 -1.62 22.50
CA ALA A 481 17.46 -1.95 23.47
C ALA A 481 16.86 -2.46 24.80
N SER A 482 15.80 -1.79 25.28
CA SER A 482 15.08 -2.19 26.49
C SER A 482 14.40 -3.55 26.32
N TRP A 483 13.72 -3.79 25.20
CA TRP A 483 13.09 -5.09 24.93
C TRP A 483 14.11 -6.23 24.86
N MET A 484 15.23 -6.02 24.17
CA MET A 484 16.31 -7.02 24.10
C MET A 484 16.94 -7.32 25.46
N SER A 485 17.01 -6.31 26.35
CA SER A 485 17.53 -6.47 27.71
C SER A 485 16.60 -7.27 28.62
N HIS A 486 15.27 -7.07 28.50
CA HIS A 486 14.30 -7.66 29.42
C HIS A 486 13.55 -8.87 28.87
N GLY A 487 13.37 -8.97 27.57
CA GLY A 487 12.53 -9.98 26.93
C GLY A 487 13.06 -11.41 27.05
N GLY A 488 14.29 -11.63 27.53
CA GLY A 488 14.82 -12.96 27.84
C GLY A 488 14.70 -13.92 26.64
N ALA A 489 14.15 -15.11 26.88
CA ALA A 489 13.93 -16.11 25.83
C ALA A 489 12.80 -15.78 24.85
N VAL A 490 11.93 -14.81 25.16
CA VAL A 490 10.86 -14.36 24.26
C VAL A 490 11.25 -13.12 23.45
N ALA A 491 12.41 -12.53 23.71
CA ALA A 491 12.99 -11.52 22.83
C ALA A 491 13.47 -12.21 21.55
N ASP A 492 12.70 -12.05 20.49
CA ASP A 492 13.15 -12.51 19.18
C ASP A 492 14.37 -11.71 18.72
N ARG A 493 15.21 -12.35 17.90
CA ARG A 493 16.40 -11.72 17.36
C ARG A 493 16.01 -10.82 16.19
N LEU A 494 15.83 -9.54 16.49
CA LEU A 494 15.71 -8.52 15.47
C LEU A 494 17.00 -8.47 14.63
N ALA A 495 16.85 -8.06 13.37
CA ALA A 495 17.94 -7.82 12.44
C ALA A 495 18.40 -6.35 12.50
N PRO A 496 19.46 -6.03 13.25
CA PRO A 496 19.96 -4.65 13.34
C PRO A 496 20.46 -4.13 11.99
N GLY A 497 20.96 -5.01 11.13
CA GLY A 497 21.50 -4.66 9.80
C GLY A 497 20.45 -4.09 8.83
N CYS A 498 19.16 -4.31 9.08
CA CYS A 498 18.07 -3.71 8.30
C CYS A 498 17.19 -2.78 9.12
N ASN A 499 17.70 -2.28 10.25
CA ASN A 499 16.96 -1.37 11.12
C ASN A 499 15.62 -1.94 11.60
N GLU A 500 15.59 -3.23 11.97
CA GLU A 500 14.42 -3.84 12.59
C GLU A 500 14.33 -3.44 14.07
N TRP A 501 13.19 -2.85 14.46
CA TRP A 501 12.99 -2.31 15.80
C TRP A 501 11.68 -2.76 16.43
N TYR A 502 11.63 -2.68 17.76
CA TYR A 502 10.38 -2.57 18.51
C TYR A 502 10.04 -1.11 18.76
N LEU A 503 8.86 -0.67 18.32
CA LEU A 503 8.37 0.70 18.51
C LEU A 503 6.91 0.72 18.95
N PHE A 504 6.52 1.75 19.70
CA PHE A 504 5.15 1.91 20.20
C PHE A 504 4.25 2.67 19.22
N HIS A 505 3.01 2.21 19.09
CA HIS A 505 1.92 2.94 18.44
C HIS A 505 0.75 3.14 19.41
N GLY A 506 0.46 4.38 19.79
CA GLY A 506 -0.63 4.68 20.72
C GLY A 506 -1.94 4.92 20.01
N THR A 507 -3.01 4.30 20.51
CA THR A 507 -4.36 4.41 19.92
C THR A 507 -5.44 4.06 20.95
N ASN A 508 -6.69 3.92 20.53
CA ASN A 508 -7.74 3.36 21.39
C ASN A 508 -7.80 1.83 21.25
N GLU A 509 -8.34 1.15 22.25
CA GLU A 509 -8.40 -0.33 22.28
C GLU A 509 -9.06 -0.94 21.03
N LYS A 510 -10.18 -0.37 20.55
CA LYS A 510 -10.89 -0.89 19.37
C LYS A 510 -10.03 -0.78 18.10
N SER A 511 -9.35 0.35 17.93
CA SER A 511 -8.41 0.55 16.83
C SER A 511 -7.20 -0.37 16.94
N ALA A 512 -6.65 -0.57 18.13
CA ALA A 512 -5.54 -1.50 18.35
C ALA A 512 -5.91 -2.94 17.97
N GLN A 513 -7.09 -3.41 18.40
CA GLN A 513 -7.63 -4.73 18.01
C GLN A 513 -7.86 -4.84 16.50
N SER A 514 -8.38 -3.78 15.87
CA SER A 514 -8.55 -3.74 14.41
C SER A 514 -7.20 -3.83 13.68
N ILE A 515 -6.17 -3.16 14.18
CA ILE A 515 -4.81 -3.22 13.61
C ILE A 515 -4.22 -4.63 13.79
N CYS A 516 -4.41 -5.28 14.94
CA CYS A 516 -3.98 -6.67 15.14
C CYS A 516 -4.63 -7.63 14.12
N ARG A 517 -5.93 -7.44 13.83
CA ARG A 517 -6.70 -8.30 12.91
C ARG A 517 -6.41 -8.04 11.44
N HIS A 518 -6.17 -6.79 11.06
CA HIS A 518 -6.18 -6.38 9.65
C HIS A 518 -4.89 -5.68 9.19
N GLY A 519 -3.89 -5.56 10.05
CA GLY A 519 -2.70 -4.74 9.80
C GLY A 519 -3.01 -3.24 9.85
N PHE A 520 -1.98 -2.45 9.58
CA PHE A 520 -2.11 -0.99 9.47
C PHE A 520 -2.83 -0.61 8.18
N ARG A 521 -3.89 0.18 8.27
CA ARG A 521 -4.58 0.74 7.09
C ARG A 521 -4.16 2.19 6.89
N LEU A 522 -3.13 2.40 6.07
CA LEU A 522 -2.56 3.73 5.83
C LEU A 522 -3.55 4.69 5.14
N SER A 523 -4.56 4.18 4.45
CA SER A 523 -5.68 4.97 3.91
C SER A 523 -6.49 5.70 5.00
N LEU A 524 -6.38 5.29 6.26
CA LEU A 524 -6.99 5.95 7.42
C LEU A 524 -6.03 6.92 8.13
N ALA A 525 -4.76 7.00 7.70
CA ALA A 525 -3.78 7.92 8.25
C ALA A 525 -4.17 9.39 7.97
N GLY A 526 -3.79 10.31 8.86
CA GLY A 526 -4.07 11.75 8.72
C GLY A 526 -5.50 12.19 9.08
N GLY A 527 -6.45 11.27 9.26
CA GLY A 527 -7.84 11.63 9.62
C GLY A 527 -8.04 12.12 11.06
N SER A 528 -7.07 11.93 11.97
CA SER A 528 -7.25 12.23 13.41
C SER A 528 -6.01 12.70 14.18
N THR A 529 -4.81 12.73 13.57
CA THR A 529 -3.53 13.02 14.22
C THR A 529 -2.60 13.85 13.33
N GLY A 530 -1.69 14.64 13.93
CA GLY A 530 -0.81 15.55 13.20
C GLY A 530 0.04 14.84 12.14
N THR A 531 0.06 15.39 10.93
CA THR A 531 0.71 14.84 9.73
C THR A 531 2.06 15.51 9.44
N LEU A 532 2.82 15.86 10.49
CA LEU A 532 4.03 16.69 10.36
C LEU A 532 5.06 16.11 9.38
N TYR A 533 5.13 14.78 9.28
CA TYR A 533 6.01 14.07 8.36
C TYR A 533 5.23 13.32 7.26
N GLY A 534 3.96 13.66 7.08
CA GLY A 534 3.08 13.06 6.07
C GLY A 534 2.04 12.10 6.65
N CYS A 535 1.21 11.55 5.77
CA CYS A 535 0.17 10.59 6.11
C CYS A 535 0.72 9.16 6.09
N GLY A 536 1.16 8.69 7.25
CA GLY A 536 1.67 7.34 7.44
C GLY A 536 1.34 6.78 8.82
N ALA A 537 1.89 5.62 9.15
CA ALA A 537 1.85 5.05 10.48
C ALA A 537 2.95 5.66 11.35
N TYR A 538 2.56 6.36 12.42
CA TYR A 538 3.47 7.00 13.37
C TYR A 538 3.75 6.08 14.54
N LEU A 539 5.03 5.80 14.76
CA LEU A 539 5.51 5.01 15.88
C LEU A 539 6.56 5.81 16.67
N SER A 540 6.81 5.44 17.92
CA SER A 540 7.83 6.08 18.75
C SER A 540 8.53 5.06 19.64
N GLU A 541 9.80 5.30 19.94
CA GLU A 541 10.54 4.51 20.93
C GLU A 541 10.15 4.85 22.38
N ALA A 542 9.47 5.97 22.60
CA ALA A 542 9.05 6.43 23.92
C ALA A 542 7.56 6.15 24.14
N ILE A 543 7.24 5.37 25.17
CA ILE A 543 5.84 5.11 25.56
C ILE A 543 5.09 6.41 25.86
N THR A 544 5.78 7.42 26.43
CA THR A 544 5.14 8.70 26.75
C THR A 544 4.65 9.44 25.51
N LYS A 545 5.33 9.31 24.35
CA LYS A 545 4.89 9.90 23.09
C LYS A 545 3.71 9.14 22.51
N ALA A 546 3.79 7.81 22.46
CA ALA A 546 2.67 6.98 22.03
C ALA A 546 1.40 7.24 22.89
N ASP A 547 1.55 7.35 24.21
CA ASP A 547 0.46 7.65 25.14
C ASP A 547 -0.26 8.97 24.83
N GLU A 548 0.35 9.95 24.16
CA GLU A 548 -0.32 11.19 23.75
C GLU A 548 -1.54 10.92 22.87
N TYR A 549 -1.49 9.85 22.08
CA TYR A 549 -2.54 9.41 21.15
C TYR A 549 -3.48 8.35 21.75
N ALA A 550 -3.10 7.74 22.88
CA ALA A 550 -3.90 6.71 23.52
C ALA A 550 -5.18 7.27 24.16
N LYS A 551 -6.29 6.54 23.99
CA LYS A 551 -7.60 6.89 24.56
C LYS A 551 -8.04 5.83 25.58
N PRO A 552 -8.69 6.25 26.68
CA PRO A 552 -9.14 5.31 27.70
C PRO A 552 -10.32 4.50 27.17
N ASN A 553 -10.40 3.23 27.58
CA ASN A 553 -11.63 2.44 27.52
C ASN A 553 -12.53 2.73 28.76
N GLU A 554 -13.63 2.00 28.88
CA GLU A 554 -14.60 2.13 29.98
C GLU A 554 -13.99 1.85 31.36
N ASN A 555 -12.90 1.06 31.43
CA ASN A 555 -12.17 0.74 32.66
C ASN A 555 -11.05 1.76 32.98
N HIS A 556 -10.98 2.86 32.24
CA HIS A 556 -9.89 3.84 32.29
C HIS A 556 -8.50 3.23 32.03
N GLU A 557 -8.45 2.21 31.18
CA GLU A 557 -7.22 1.62 30.64
C GLU A 557 -6.92 2.20 29.27
N TYR A 558 -5.64 2.39 28.99
CA TYR A 558 -5.13 2.93 27.74
C TYR A 558 -4.44 1.83 26.96
N ALA A 559 -4.47 1.94 25.63
CA ALA A 559 -3.92 0.94 24.72
C ALA A 559 -2.73 1.49 23.93
N VAL A 560 -1.65 0.72 23.88
CA VAL A 560 -0.57 0.90 22.91
C VAL A 560 -0.27 -0.44 22.26
N LEU A 561 0.12 -0.40 20.99
CA LEU A 561 0.74 -1.53 20.32
C LEU A 561 2.25 -1.42 20.47
N LEU A 562 2.92 -2.54 20.74
CA LEU A 562 4.35 -2.70 20.51
C LEU A 562 4.51 -3.45 19.19
N CYS A 563 5.04 -2.77 18.19
CA CYS A 563 5.15 -3.28 16.83
C CYS A 563 6.60 -3.63 16.53
N ARG A 564 6.81 -4.69 15.75
CA ARG A 564 8.04 -4.80 14.96
C ARG A 564 7.95 -3.88 13.76
N ALA A 565 9.02 -3.17 13.49
CA ALA A 565 9.08 -2.17 12.44
C ALA A 565 10.37 -2.31 11.64
N LEU A 566 10.27 -2.45 10.32
CA LEU A 566 11.40 -2.57 9.39
C LEU A 566 11.80 -1.21 8.86
N GLY A 567 12.81 -0.60 9.49
CA GLY A 567 13.28 0.74 9.17
C GLY A 567 14.02 0.86 7.84
N GLY A 568 14.74 -0.19 7.41
CA GLY A 568 15.53 -0.17 6.19
C GLY A 568 16.45 1.05 6.07
N ARG A 569 16.41 1.75 4.94
CA ARG A 569 17.07 3.06 4.73
C ARG A 569 16.24 4.18 5.36
N VAL A 570 16.81 4.85 6.35
CA VAL A 570 16.11 5.84 7.17
C VAL A 570 16.34 7.26 6.67
N LEU A 571 15.26 7.97 6.34
CA LEU A 571 15.32 9.41 6.07
C LEU A 571 15.22 10.19 7.37
N ARG A 572 16.37 10.56 7.94
CA ARG A 572 16.41 11.37 9.16
C ARG A 572 16.18 12.84 8.85
N THR A 573 15.23 13.45 9.55
CA THR A 573 14.99 14.90 9.52
C THR A 573 15.08 15.51 10.91
N GLU A 574 15.85 16.59 11.02
CA GLU A 574 15.99 17.40 12.23
C GLU A 574 15.32 18.77 12.04
N SER A 575 14.58 18.96 10.93
CA SER A 575 13.88 20.21 10.68
C SER A 575 12.72 20.39 11.65
N VAL A 576 12.57 21.63 12.13
CA VAL A 576 11.41 22.02 12.93
C VAL A 576 10.14 22.02 12.09
N GLU A 577 10.27 22.43 10.84
CA GLU A 577 9.24 22.56 9.80
C GLU A 577 9.73 21.79 8.58
N PRO A 578 9.59 20.45 8.58
CA PRO A 578 10.04 19.63 7.46
C PRO A 578 9.15 19.84 6.24
N ASP A 579 9.76 19.72 5.05
CA ASP A 579 8.99 19.62 3.81
C ASP A 579 8.30 18.24 3.76
N THR A 580 7.01 18.24 4.02
CA THR A 580 6.22 17.01 4.13
C THR A 580 6.11 16.28 2.79
N GLU A 581 5.96 17.01 1.68
CA GLU A 581 5.80 16.41 0.37
C GLU A 581 7.09 15.73 -0.07
N GLU A 582 8.23 16.38 0.15
CA GLU A 582 9.53 15.81 -0.16
C GLU A 582 9.86 14.59 0.69
N LEU A 583 9.53 14.59 1.99
CA LEU A 583 9.71 13.44 2.87
C LEU A 583 8.92 12.22 2.39
N VAL A 584 7.64 12.42 2.05
CA VAL A 584 6.76 11.35 1.57
C VAL A 584 7.26 10.84 0.21
N LYS A 585 7.56 11.75 -0.72
CA LYS A 585 8.08 11.40 -2.05
C LYS A 585 9.38 10.61 -1.95
N SER A 586 10.30 11.04 -1.09
CA SER A 586 11.58 10.38 -0.85
C SER A 586 11.44 8.95 -0.31
N CYS A 587 10.30 8.60 0.30
CA CYS A 587 10.03 7.25 0.78
C CYS A 587 9.16 6.42 -0.17
N LEU A 588 8.30 7.05 -0.97
CA LEU A 588 7.40 6.34 -1.88
C LEU A 588 8.02 6.10 -3.26
N GLU A 589 8.83 7.05 -3.73
CA GLU A 589 9.48 7.08 -5.04
C GLU A 589 11.01 7.15 -4.93
N GLY A 590 11.52 7.43 -3.73
CA GLY A 590 12.94 7.58 -3.46
C GLY A 590 13.55 6.35 -2.77
N PRO A 591 14.82 6.44 -2.36
CA PRO A 591 15.55 5.31 -1.81
C PRO A 591 15.18 5.01 -0.36
N TYR A 592 14.40 5.85 0.32
CA TYR A 592 14.17 5.69 1.76
C TYR A 592 12.94 4.84 2.04
N ASP A 593 12.95 4.21 3.21
CA ASP A 593 11.95 3.23 3.61
C ASP A 593 11.05 3.73 4.73
N CYS A 594 11.57 4.65 5.54
CA CYS A 594 10.84 5.32 6.59
C CYS A 594 11.45 6.70 6.89
N VAL A 595 10.68 7.55 7.57
CA VAL A 595 11.17 8.83 8.09
C VAL A 595 11.46 8.72 9.57
N LEU A 596 12.63 9.20 10.00
CA LEU A 596 12.97 9.47 11.39
C LEU A 596 12.89 10.97 11.67
N GLY A 597 11.80 11.39 12.30
CA GLY A 597 11.62 12.75 12.80
C GLY A 597 12.33 12.95 14.14
N ASP A 598 13.54 13.49 14.12
CA ASP A 598 14.39 13.64 15.30
C ASP A 598 14.16 14.99 16.00
N ARG A 599 13.00 15.13 16.66
CA ARG A 599 12.71 16.32 17.48
C ARG A 599 13.38 16.29 18.84
N GLN A 600 13.99 15.16 19.22
CA GLN A 600 14.89 15.14 20.37
C GLN A 600 16.07 16.08 20.12
N LYS A 601 16.66 16.05 18.92
CA LYS A 601 17.77 16.94 18.57
C LYS A 601 17.34 18.40 18.37
N CYS A 602 16.25 18.66 17.65
CA CYS A 602 15.87 20.05 17.31
C CYS A 602 14.98 20.76 18.35
N ARG A 603 14.26 20.02 19.21
CA ARG A 603 13.33 20.58 20.20
C ARG A 603 13.47 19.99 21.60
N GLY A 604 14.34 19.00 21.81
CA GLY A 604 14.45 18.30 23.09
C GLY A 604 13.21 17.47 23.43
N THR A 605 12.44 17.03 22.42
CA THR A 605 11.23 16.22 22.62
C THR A 605 11.47 14.75 22.28
N TYR A 606 10.72 14.20 21.32
CA TYR A 606 10.65 12.79 21.02
C TYR A 606 11.14 12.52 19.61
N ARG A 607 11.73 11.33 19.39
CA ARG A 607 11.89 10.77 18.05
C ARG A 607 10.61 10.04 17.65
N GLU A 608 10.19 10.27 16.42
CA GLU A 608 9.03 9.64 15.80
C GLU A 608 9.46 8.98 14.49
N PHE A 609 8.91 7.80 14.23
CA PHE A 609 9.21 6.99 13.05
C PHE A 609 7.93 6.89 12.22
N VAL A 610 8.02 7.21 10.94
CA VAL A 610 6.84 7.24 10.05
C VAL A 610 7.04 6.29 8.90
N PHE A 611 6.09 5.37 8.76
CA PHE A 611 6.08 4.32 7.74
C PHE A 611 4.93 4.55 6.77
N PHE A 612 5.24 4.43 5.48
CA PHE A 612 4.27 4.59 4.39
C PHE A 612 3.93 3.27 3.69
N ASP A 613 4.45 2.17 4.23
CA ASP A 613 4.12 0.81 3.83
C ASP A 613 3.72 0.01 5.09
N SER A 614 2.51 -0.55 5.07
CA SER A 614 1.97 -1.33 6.17
C SER A 614 2.69 -2.67 6.36
N GLU A 615 3.28 -3.23 5.30
CA GLU A 615 4.00 -4.50 5.36
C GLU A 615 5.32 -4.38 6.13
N ARG A 616 5.81 -3.15 6.36
CA ARG A 616 6.97 -2.91 7.22
C ARG A 616 6.64 -3.03 8.71
N LEU A 617 5.39 -3.25 9.08
CA LEU A 617 4.92 -3.22 10.45
C LEU A 617 4.18 -4.51 10.83
N TYR A 618 4.62 -5.14 11.92
CA TYR A 618 3.89 -6.21 12.56
C TYR A 618 3.43 -5.77 13.96
N PRO A 619 2.11 -5.58 14.21
CA PRO A 619 1.59 -5.23 15.53
C PRO A 619 1.62 -6.46 16.44
N GLU A 620 2.72 -6.67 17.14
CA GLU A 620 2.99 -7.92 17.83
C GLU A 620 2.32 -8.03 19.19
N TYR A 621 2.32 -6.95 19.97
CA TYR A 621 1.72 -6.95 21.30
C TYR A 621 0.75 -5.80 21.48
N LEU A 622 -0.42 -6.10 22.04
CA LEU A 622 -1.34 -5.13 22.60
C LEU A 622 -1.08 -5.00 24.10
N VAL A 623 -0.55 -3.85 24.51
CA VAL A 623 -0.24 -3.54 25.91
C VAL A 623 -1.28 -2.56 26.44
N MET A 624 -1.94 -2.96 27.52
CA MET A 624 -2.93 -2.15 28.21
C MET A 624 -2.38 -1.67 29.54
N TYR A 625 -2.56 -0.39 29.83
CA TYR A 625 -1.96 0.23 31.02
C TYR A 625 -2.84 1.30 31.64
N LYS A 626 -2.55 1.64 32.89
CA LYS A 626 -3.15 2.76 33.62
C LYS A 626 -2.13 3.86 33.88
N ARG A 627 -2.58 5.11 33.80
CA ARG A 627 -1.76 6.29 34.11
C ARG A 627 -1.70 6.52 35.62
N ARG A 628 -0.53 6.85 36.17
CA ARG A 628 -0.36 7.24 37.58
C ARG A 628 0.26 8.65 37.66
N TYR A 629 -0.40 9.58 38.36
CA TYR A 629 -0.08 11.02 38.35
C TYR A 629 0.58 11.55 39.63
#